data_AF-A0A2T0BRW3-F1
#
_entry.id   AF-A0A2T0BRW3-F1
#
_cell.length_a   1.000
_cell.length_b   1.000
_cell.length_c   1.000
_cell.angle_alpha   90.00
_cell.angle_beta   90.00
_cell.angle_gamma   90.00
#
_symmetry.space_group_name_H-M   'P 1'
#
loop_
_entity.id
_entity.type
_entity.pdbx_description
1 polymer ?
#
loop_
_entity_poly.entity_id
_entity_poly.type
_entity_poly.pdbx_seq_one_letter_code
_entity_poly.pdbx_strand_id
1 'polypeptide(L)' 'MIKLTGLDDKKFVINADHIEKLAETPQSVITLTNGNKYIVKESNDEIIKKVIEYKRKIYRGDFK' A
#
# COMPACT_ATOMS: atom_id res chain seq x y z
N MET A 1 -0.25 -7.98 3.15
CA MET A 1 -1.44 -7.12 3.02
C MET A 1 -1.22 -5.85 3.82
N ILE A 2 -1.44 -4.69 3.21
CA ILE A 2 -1.30 -3.37 3.84
C ILE A 2 -2.65 -2.66 3.88
N LYS A 3 -2.93 -1.96 4.99
CA LYS A 3 -4.15 -1.16 5.19
C LYS A 3 -3.90 0.27 4.71
N LEU A 4 -4.80 0.77 3.89
CA LEU A 4 -4.74 2.10 3.30
C LEU A 4 -6.10 2.80 3.39
N THR A 5 -6.09 4.11 3.21
CA THR A 5 -7.29 4.93 3.29
C THR A 5 -7.51 5.64 1.96
N GLY A 6 -8.66 5.38 1.35
CA GLY A 6 -9.05 6.06 0.12
C GLY A 6 -9.38 7.53 0.36
N LEU A 7 -9.51 8.29 -0.71
CA LEU A 7 -9.99 9.68 -0.61
C LEU A 7 -11.39 9.77 -0.01
N ASP A 8 -12.24 8.76 -0.22
CA ASP A 8 -13.60 8.65 0.32
C ASP A 8 -13.65 8.29 1.82
N ASP A 9 -12.53 8.41 2.56
CA ASP A 9 -12.37 8.00 3.97
C ASP A 9 -12.62 6.50 4.25
N LYS A 10 -12.83 5.71 3.21
CA LYS A 10 -12.98 4.25 3.29
C LYS A 10 -11.61 3.60 3.44
N LYS A 11 -11.49 2.78 4.49
CA LYS A 11 -10.32 1.93 4.71
C LYS A 11 -10.44 0.68 3.85
N PHE A 12 -9.36 0.32 3.18
CA PHE A 12 -9.27 -0.90 2.40
C PHE A 12 -7.91 -1.56 2.55
N VAL A 13 -7.81 -2.80 2.09
CA VAL A 13 -6.61 -3.62 2.21
C VAL A 13 -6.20 -4.09 0.83
N ILE A 14 -4.93 -3.89 0.48
CA ILE A 14 -4.36 -4.40 -0.77
C ILE A 14 -3.21 -5.36 -0.49
N ASN A 15 -2.95 -6.24 -1.45
CA ASN A 15 -1.73 -7.02 -1.44
C ASN A 15 -0.54 -6.10 -1.79
N ALA A 16 0.46 -6.07 -0.91
CA ALA A 16 1.66 -5.26 -1.10
C ALA A 16 2.55 -5.80 -2.23
N ASP A 17 2.56 -7.11 -2.44
CA ASP A 17 3.38 -7.73 -3.49
C ASP A 17 2.81 -7.52 -4.90
N HIS A 18 1.56 -7.08 -5.00
CA HIS A 18 0.93 -6.75 -6.28
C HIS A 18 1.05 -5.26 -6.63
N ILE A 19 1.72 -4.46 -5.79
CA ILE A 19 1.97 -3.05 -6.10
C ILE A 19 3.02 -3.00 -7.21
N GLU A 20 2.62 -2.45 -8.35
CA GLU A 20 3.49 -2.25 -9.50
C GLU A 20 4.19 -0.90 -9.44
N LYS A 21 3.43 0.16 -9.14
CA LYS A 21 3.95 1.54 -9.13
C LYS A 21 3.26 2.39 -8.07
N LEU A 22 4.05 3.25 -7.43
CA LEU A 22 3.58 4.36 -6.59
C LEU A 22 3.93 5.66 -7.31
N ALA A 23 2.97 6.57 -7.43
CA ALA A 23 3.17 7.89 -8.02
C ALA A 23 2.47 8.95 -7.16
N GLU A 24 3.05 10.15 -7.06
CA GLU A 24 2.49 11.24 -6.26
C GLU A 24 2.12 12.40 -7.18
N THR A 25 0.81 12.62 -7.35
CA THR A 25 0.25 13.66 -8.21
C THR A 25 -1.17 14.02 -7.80
N PRO A 26 -1.43 15.21 -7.23
CA PRO A 26 -0.82 15.74 -5.98
C PRO A 26 -1.07 14.84 -4.75
N GLN A 27 -1.88 13.78 -4.89
CA GLN A 27 -2.03 12.70 -3.92
C GLN A 27 -1.33 11.42 -4.39
N SER A 28 -1.13 10.47 -3.49
CA SER A 28 -0.51 9.19 -3.84
C SER A 28 -1.47 8.28 -4.60
N VAL A 29 -0.98 7.73 -5.70
CA VAL A 29 -1.67 6.78 -6.57
C VAL A 29 -0.89 5.48 -6.60
N ILE A 30 -1.57 4.39 -6.25
CA ILE A 30 -1.07 3.03 -6.29
C ILE A 30 -1.60 2.35 -7.53
N THR A 31 -0.70 1.91 -8.39
CA THR A 31 -1.03 1.05 -9.53
C THR A 31 -0.67 -0.38 -9.17
N LEU A 32 -1.62 -1.29 -9.30
CA LEU A 32 -1.40 -2.73 -9.12
C LEU A 32 -1.01 -3.39 -10.45
N THR A 33 -0.41 -4.57 -10.37
CA THR A 33 0.02 -5.38 -11.51
C THR A 33 -1.13 -5.85 -12.42
N ASN A 34 -2.38 -5.77 -11.94
CA ASN A 34 -3.57 -6.06 -12.75
C ASN A 34 -4.12 -4.82 -13.47
N GLY A 35 -3.44 -3.67 -13.39
CA GLY A 35 -3.87 -2.40 -13.98
C GLY A 35 -4.81 -1.57 -13.11
N ASN A 36 -5.28 -2.08 -11.97
CA ASN A 36 -6.13 -1.32 -11.06
C ASN A 36 -5.36 -0.18 -10.40
N LYS A 37 -6.02 0.97 -10.26
CA LYS A 37 -5.45 2.16 -9.63
C LYS A 37 -6.24 2.55 -8.39
N TYR A 38 -5.53 2.88 -7.32
CA TYR A 38 -6.11 3.35 -6.07
C TYR A 38 -5.48 4.67 -5.67
N ILE A 39 -6.31 5.66 -5.36
CA ILE A 39 -5.86 6.95 -4.85
C ILE A 39 -6.03 6.91 -3.33
N VAL A 40 -4.96 7.25 -2.60
CA VAL A 40 -4.91 7.14 -1.15
C VAL A 40 -4.46 8.44 -0.51
N LYS A 41 -4.82 8.59 0.77
CA LYS A 41 -4.42 9.75 1.58
C LYS A 41 -3.00 9.62 2.13
N GLU A 42 -2.49 8.41 2.27
CA GLU A 42 -1.12 8.16 2.71
C GLU A 42 -0.07 8.63 1.69
N SER A 43 1.05 9.14 2.18
CA SER A 43 2.21 9.47 1.36
C SER A 43 2.91 8.22 0.81
N ASN A 44 3.67 8.36 -0.28
CA ASN A 44 4.48 7.26 -0.83
C ASN A 44 5.43 6.66 0.23
N ASP A 45 6.05 7.49 1.07
CA ASP A 45 6.93 7.05 2.15
C ASP A 45 6.20 6.21 3.20
N GLU A 46 4.98 6.58 3.59
CA GLU A 46 4.18 5.79 4.51
C GLU A 46 3.79 4.43 3.91
N ILE A 47 3.42 4.42 2.64
CA ILE A 47 3.09 3.17 1.93
C ILE A 47 4.32 2.26 1.89
N ILE A 48 5.48 2.79 1.54
CA ILE A 48 6.75 2.05 1.53
C ILE A 48 7.07 1.48 2.91
N LYS A 49 6.94 2.28 3.98
CA LYS A 49 7.15 1.82 5.36
C LYS A 49 6.20 0.66 5.72
N LYS A 50 4.91 0.77 5.39
CA LYS A 50 3.92 -0.30 5.60
C LYS A 50 4.29 -1.58 4.85
N VAL A 51 4.77 -1.46 3.61
CA VAL A 51 5.23 -2.60 2.79
C VAL A 51 6.45 -3.27 3.42
N ILE A 52 7.45 -2.49 3.85
CA ILE A 52 8.65 -3.00 4.51
C ILE A 52 8.30 -3.71 5.81
N GLU A 53 7.42 -3.12 6.63
CA GLU A 53 6.95 -3.73 7.87
C GLU A 53 6.22 -5.05 7.61
N TYR A 54 5.33 -5.08 6.61
CA TYR A 54 4.66 -6.30 6.19
C TYR A 54 5.66 -7.39 5.77
N LYS A 55 6.63 -7.07 4.90
CA LYS A 55 7.66 -8.03 4.48
C LYS A 55 8.50 -8.51 5.66
N ARG A 56 8.93 -7.60 6.55
CA ARG A 56 9.68 -7.96 7.76
C ARG A 56 8.92 -8.95 8.63
N LYS A 57 7.62 -8.77 8.83
CA LYS A 57 6.78 -9.70 9.59
C LYS A 57 6.71 -11.08 8.95
N ILE A 58 6.53 -11.16 7.63
CA ILE A 58 6.55 -12.43 6.89
C ILE A 58 7.90 -13.14 7.05
N TYR A 59 9.01 -12.44 6.78
CA TYR A 59 10.34 -13.04 6.82
C TYR A 59 10.80 -13.42 8.22
N ARG A 60 10.40 -12.68 9.26
CA ARG A 60 10.68 -13.06 10.65
C ARG A 60 9.81 -14.20 11.17
N GLY A 61 8.72 -14.55 10.47
CA GLY A 61 7.75 -15.53 10.95
C GLY A 61 7.01 -15.06 12.21
N ASP A 62 6.93 -13.75 12.42
CA ASP A 62 6.33 -13.13 13.61
C ASP A 62 4.81 -13.05 13.40
N PHE A 63 4.16 -14.21 13.40
CA PHE A 63 2.71 -14.37 13.30
C PHE A 63 2.13 -14.42 14.72
N LYS A 64 2.19 -13.30 15.43
CA LYS A 64 1.60 -13.17 16.76
C LYS A 64 0.13 -12.77 16.69
#